data_AF-A0A948PYE1-F1
#
_entry.id   AF-A0A948PYE1-F1
#
_cell.length_a   1.000
_cell.length_b   1.000
_cell.length_c   1.000
_cell.angle_alpha   90.00
_cell.angle_beta   90.00
_cell.angle_gamma   90.00
#
_symmetry.space_group_name_H-M   'P 1'
#
loop_
_entity.id
_entity.type
_entity.pdbx_description
1 polymer ?
#
loop_
_entity_poly.entity_id
_entity_poly.type
_entity_poly.pdbx_seq_one_letter_code
_entity_poly.pdbx_strand_id
1 'polypeptide(L)'
;MNDDFLYRNVPALGREVFRVGLATNYGIDGEDLAWALDQGVNYLFWPPNARRVMKSLKAAIRRDRESLILACGPTIGYFGGSIRRACERLLKKIGTDYFDV
;
A
#
# COMPACT_ATOMS: atom_id res chain seq x y z
N MET A 1 -17.42 0.54 21.72
CA MET A 1 -17.23 -0.74 21.01
C MET A 1 -15.72 -0.95 21.00
N ASN A 2 -15.23 -2.07 21.53
CA ASN A 2 -13.79 -2.26 21.70
C ASN A 2 -13.24 -2.78 20.36
N ASP A 3 -12.70 -1.89 19.52
CA ASP A 3 -12.14 -2.19 18.19
C ASP A 3 -10.84 -3.04 18.26
N ASP A 4 -10.55 -3.60 19.44
CA ASP A 4 -9.43 -4.47 19.81
C ASP A 4 -9.27 -5.69 18.87
N PHE A 5 -10.36 -6.13 18.23
CA PHE A 5 -10.28 -7.19 17.22
C PHE A 5 -9.86 -6.69 15.83
N LEU A 6 -10.22 -5.47 15.43
CA LEU A 6 -10.00 -5.00 14.05
C LEU A 6 -8.53 -4.76 13.74
N TYR A 7 -7.76 -4.42 14.77
CA TYR A 7 -6.34 -4.13 14.65
C TYR A 7 -5.49 -5.21 15.31
N ARG A 8 -4.21 -5.23 14.93
CA ARG A 8 -3.17 -6.02 15.57
C ARG A 8 -1.86 -5.25 15.53
N ASN A 9 -1.13 -5.24 16.64
CA ASN A 9 0.24 -4.78 16.64
C ASN A 9 1.13 -5.77 15.86
N VAL A 10 1.84 -5.27 14.85
CA VAL A 10 2.84 -6.05 14.10
C VAL A 10 4.21 -5.44 14.35
N PRO A 11 5.05 -6.03 15.24
CA PRO A 11 6.31 -5.43 15.67
C PRO A 11 7.26 -5.07 14.51
N ALA A 12 7.31 -5.91 13.47
CA ALA A 12 8.16 -5.67 12.29
C ALA A 12 7.76 -4.42 11.48
N LEU A 13 6.52 -3.95 11.62
CA LEU A 13 5.98 -2.76 10.94
C LEU A 13 5.92 -1.55 11.88
N GLY A 14 6.17 -1.73 13.18
CA GLY A 14 6.18 -0.65 14.18
C GLY A 14 4.85 0.08 14.36
N ARG A 15 3.76 -0.43 13.79
CA ARG A 15 2.44 0.22 13.72
C ARG A 15 1.33 -0.82 13.93
N GLU A 16 0.14 -0.35 14.33
CA GLU A 16 -1.06 -1.17 14.33
C GLU A 16 -1.55 -1.41 12.90
N VAL A 17 -1.99 -2.63 12.62
CA VAL A 17 -2.39 -3.06 11.29
C VAL A 17 -3.82 -3.55 11.34
N PHE A 18 -4.66 -3.06 10.44
CA PHE A 18 -5.99 -3.63 10.25
C PHE A 18 -5.86 -5.09 9.84
N ARG A 19 -6.61 -6.00 10.47
CA ARG A 19 -6.45 -7.45 10.27
C ARG A 19 -6.79 -7.94 8.87
N VAL A 20 -7.39 -7.08 8.05
CA VAL A 20 -7.63 -7.27 6.62
C VAL A 20 -6.85 -6.22 5.84
N GLY A 21 -6.02 -6.67 4.89
CA GLY A 21 -5.35 -5.79 3.94
C GLY A 21 -6.10 -5.72 2.61
N LEU A 22 -5.91 -4.63 1.87
CA LEU A 22 -6.46 -4.46 0.54
C LEU A 22 -5.41 -4.75 -0.53
N ALA A 23 -5.66 -5.79 -1.34
CA ALA A 23 -4.89 -6.07 -2.53
C ALA A 23 -5.55 -5.40 -3.76
N THR A 24 -4.80 -4.58 -4.48
CA THR A 24 -5.32 -3.78 -5.61
C THR A 24 -5.12 -4.45 -6.98
N ASN A 25 -4.89 -5.75 -6.99
CA ASN A 25 -4.50 -6.55 -8.15
C ASN A 25 -5.68 -6.95 -9.07
N TYR A 26 -6.89 -7.09 -8.54
CA TYR A 26 -8.04 -7.57 -9.33
C TYR A 26 -9.33 -6.83 -8.97
N GLY A 27 -9.96 -6.21 -9.97
CA GLY A 27 -11.31 -5.61 -9.81
C GLY A 27 -11.37 -4.30 -9.02
N ILE A 28 -10.37 -3.99 -8.19
CA ILE A 28 -10.35 -2.81 -7.32
C ILE A 28 -10.11 -1.51 -8.10
N ASP A 29 -11.00 -0.55 -7.88
CA ASP A 29 -10.92 0.83 -8.36
C ASP A 29 -10.50 1.83 -7.27
N GLY A 30 -10.27 3.08 -7.70
CA GLY A 30 -9.92 4.16 -6.79
C GLY A 30 -11.00 4.45 -5.73
N GLU A 31 -12.28 4.18 -6.03
CA GLU A 31 -13.39 4.35 -5.10
C GLU A 31 -13.39 3.27 -4.01
N ASP A 32 -13.15 2.01 -4.39
CA ASP A 32 -13.00 0.89 -3.46
C ASP A 32 -11.83 1.11 -2.49
N LEU A 33 -10.70 1.61 -3.01
CA LEU A 33 -9.54 1.98 -2.18
C LEU A 33 -9.91 3.08 -1.18
N ALA A 34 -10.57 4.14 -1.64
CA ALA A 34 -10.96 5.25 -0.76
C ALA A 34 -11.93 4.76 0.33
N TRP A 35 -12.93 3.96 -0.04
CA TRP A 35 -13.88 3.38 0.89
C TRP A 35 -13.19 2.50 1.93
N ALA A 36 -12.27 1.62 1.53
CA ALA A 36 -11.53 0.77 2.45
C ALA A 36 -10.70 1.57 3.46
N LEU A 37 -10.04 2.65 3.00
CA LEU A 37 -9.33 3.57 3.88
C LEU A 37 -10.27 4.23 4.90
N ASP A 38 -11.48 4.61 4.47
CA ASP A 38 -12.49 5.19 5.35
C ASP A 38 -13.05 4.17 6.36
N GLN A 39 -12.98 2.87 6.07
CA GLN A 39 -13.26 1.78 7.02
C GLN A 39 -12.09 1.47 7.98
N GLY A 40 -10.96 2.18 7.84
CA GLY A 40 -9.79 2.03 8.71
C GLY A 40 -8.75 1.01 8.23
N VAL A 41 -8.92 0.42 7.04
CA VAL A 41 -7.89 -0.44 6.41
C VAL A 41 -6.65 0.39 6.14
N ASN A 42 -5.49 -0.07 6.61
CA ASN A 42 -4.23 0.65 6.43
C ASN A 42 -3.12 -0.16 5.76
N TYR A 43 -3.30 -1.48 5.60
CA TYR A 43 -2.37 -2.33 4.85
C TYR A 43 -2.80 -2.43 3.39
N LEU A 44 -2.00 -1.88 2.49
CA LEU A 44 -2.27 -1.84 1.07
C LEU A 44 -1.21 -2.64 0.32
N PHE A 45 -1.64 -3.62 -0.48
CA PHE A 45 -0.79 -4.26 -1.47
C PHE A 45 -1.05 -3.64 -2.86
N TRP A 46 -0.04 -2.96 -3.38
CA TRP A 46 -0.07 -2.35 -4.70
C TRP A 46 0.94 -3.01 -5.65
N PRO A 47 0.47 -3.84 -6.60
CA PRO A 47 1.35 -4.33 -7.66
C PRO A 47 1.61 -3.20 -8.69
N PRO A 48 2.79 -3.17 -9.34
CA PRO A 48 3.17 -2.11 -10.28
C PRO A 48 2.17 -1.78 -11.42
N ASN A 49 1.32 -2.76 -11.76
CA ASN A 49 0.34 -2.68 -12.85
C ASN A 49 -1.08 -2.28 -12.39
N ALA A 50 -1.33 -2.10 -11.09
CA ALA A 50 -2.61 -1.62 -10.58
C ALA A 50 -2.81 -0.13 -10.87
N ARG A 51 -3.15 0.18 -12.14
CA ARG A 51 -3.29 1.55 -12.65
C ARG A 51 -4.59 2.22 -12.20
N ARG A 52 -5.66 1.44 -12.00
CA ARG A 52 -7.01 1.93 -11.67
C ARG A 52 -7.06 2.69 -10.34
N VAL A 53 -6.25 2.28 -9.38
CA VAL A 53 -6.17 2.89 -8.04
C VAL A 53 -5.19 4.06 -7.94
N MET A 54 -4.40 4.35 -8.98
CA MET A 54 -3.25 5.27 -8.89
C MET A 54 -3.60 6.68 -8.38
N LYS A 55 -4.74 7.22 -8.81
CA LYS A 55 -5.18 8.56 -8.40
C LYS A 55 -5.48 8.60 -6.91
N SER A 56 -6.28 7.64 -6.43
CA SER A 56 -6.66 7.53 -5.01
C SER A 56 -5.47 7.17 -4.13
N LEU A 57 -4.60 6.26 -4.57
CA LEU A 57 -3.38 5.90 -3.85
C LEU A 57 -2.46 7.11 -3.63
N LYS A 58 -2.22 7.90 -4.70
CA LYS A 58 -1.44 9.14 -4.59
C LYS A 58 -2.08 10.15 -3.66
N ALA A 59 -3.40 10.27 -3.69
CA ALA A 59 -4.12 11.18 -2.81
C ALA A 59 -4.00 10.74 -1.35
N ALA A 60 -4.11 9.43 -1.06
CA ALA A 60 -3.94 8.87 0.26
C ALA A 60 -2.51 9.07 0.80
N ILE A 61 -1.49 8.75 0.00
CA ILE A 61 -0.08 8.97 0.33
C ILE A 61 0.20 10.43 0.69
N ARG A 62 -0.31 11.39 -0.11
CA ARG A 62 -0.11 12.82 0.14
C ARG A 62 -0.86 13.32 1.37
N ARG A 63 -2.00 12.71 1.71
CA ARG A 63 -2.80 13.09 2.87
C ARG A 63 -2.09 12.68 4.16
N ASP A 64 -1.68 11.42 4.24
CA ASP A 64 -0.95 10.87 5.38
C ASP A 64 -0.24 9.59 4.95
N ARG A 65 1.08 9.67 4.74
CA ARG A 65 1.89 8.51 4.34
C ARG A 65 2.13 7.56 5.51
N GLU A 66 2.20 8.08 6.73
CA GLU A 66 2.55 7.31 7.92
C GLU A 66 1.37 6.48 8.44
N SER A 67 0.14 6.92 8.14
CA SER A 67 -1.05 6.11 8.41
C SER A 67 -1.16 4.87 7.51
N LEU A 68 -0.35 4.75 6.47
CA LEU A 68 -0.40 3.66 5.49
C LEU A 68 0.77 2.70 5.66
N ILE A 69 0.49 1.41 5.48
CA ILE A 69 1.48 0.35 5.31
C ILE A 69 1.37 -0.11 3.86
N LEU A 70 2.35 0.28 3.06
CA LEU A 70 2.34 0.10 1.61
C LEU A 70 3.32 -0.98 1.19
N ALA A 71 2.77 -2.12 0.76
CA ALA A 71 3.51 -3.23 0.20
C ALA A 71 3.51 -3.16 -1.34
N CYS A 72 4.65 -3.44 -1.97
CA CYS A 72 4.78 -3.45 -3.43
C CYS A 72 5.59 -4.65 -3.95
N GLY A 73 5.15 -5.22 -5.08
CA GLY A 73 5.80 -6.38 -5.69
C GLY A 73 4.81 -7.24 -6.49
N PRO A 74 5.19 -8.47 -6.88
CA PRO A 74 6.53 -9.05 -6.91
C PRO A 74 7.30 -8.74 -8.21
N THR A 75 6.66 -8.13 -9.21
CA THR A 75 7.23 -7.86 -10.56
C THR A 75 8.22 -6.69 -10.58
N ILE A 76 9.08 -6.59 -9.56
CA ILE A 76 10.08 -5.54 -9.40
C ILE A 76 11.50 -6.00 -9.77
N GLY A 77 11.77 -7.28 -9.97
CA GLY A 77 13.06 -7.68 -10.54
C GLY A 77 13.18 -9.16 -10.88
N TYR A 78 13.25 -9.46 -12.18
CA TYR A 78 13.64 -10.78 -12.69
C TYR A 78 15.16 -11.00 -12.58
N PHE A 79 15.95 -9.93 -12.53
CA PHE A 79 17.41 -9.96 -12.36
C PHE A 79 17.81 -9.13 -11.13
N GLY A 80 18.76 -9.59 -10.33
CA GLY A 80 19.17 -8.92 -9.09
C GLY A 80 19.55 -7.44 -9.28
N GLY A 81 20.23 -7.10 -10.37
CA GLY A 81 20.58 -5.71 -10.70
C GLY A 81 19.40 -4.81 -11.09
N SER A 82 18.24 -5.37 -11.42
CA SER A 82 17.05 -4.61 -11.84
C SER A 82 16.15 -4.17 -10.67
N ILE A 83 16.27 -4.82 -9.50
CA ILE A 83 15.40 -4.61 -8.33
C ILE A 83 15.48 -3.16 -7.86
N ARG A 84 16.70 -2.65 -7.64
CA ARG A 84 16.92 -1.26 -7.18
C ARG A 84 16.28 -0.25 -8.12
N ARG A 85 16.63 -0.31 -9.41
CA ARG A 85 16.14 0.62 -10.44
C ARG A 85 14.62 0.55 -10.58
N ALA A 86 14.03 -0.65 -10.50
CA ALA A 86 12.58 -0.80 -10.56
C ALA A 86 11.90 -0.21 -9.33
N CYS A 87 12.44 -0.43 -8.13
CA CYS A 87 11.95 0.16 -6.89
C CYS A 87 11.99 1.69 -6.95
N GLU A 88 13.14 2.29 -7.30
CA GLU A 88 13.30 3.75 -7.44
C GLU A 88 12.29 4.35 -8.43
N ARG A 89 12.07 3.67 -9.57
CA ARG A 89 11.07 4.08 -10.56
C ARG A 89 9.65 4.02 -9.99
N LEU A 90 9.32 3.03 -9.19
CA LEU A 90 7.98 2.86 -8.61
C LEU A 90 7.72 3.87 -7.49
N LEU A 91 8.70 4.10 -6.61
CA LEU A 91 8.70 5.17 -5.61
C LEU A 91 8.40 6.52 -6.27
N LYS A 92 9.15 6.87 -7.32
CA LYS A 92 8.90 8.08 -8.13
C LYS A 92 7.51 8.08 -8.77
N LYS A 93 7.05 6.93 -9.26
CA LYS A 93 5.75 6.80 -9.93
C LYS A 93 4.59 7.10 -8.99
N ILE A 94 4.62 6.61 -7.75
CA ILE A 94 3.54 6.80 -6.77
C ILE A 94 3.77 8.00 -5.85
N GLY A 95 4.97 8.57 -5.84
CA GLY A 95 5.29 9.80 -5.09
C GLY A 95 5.49 9.55 -3.59
N THR A 96 6.26 8.53 -3.23
CA THR A 96 6.68 8.23 -1.85
C THR A 96 8.17 7.90 -1.83
N ASP A 97 8.83 8.10 -0.70
CA ASP A 97 10.27 7.84 -0.55
C ASP A 97 10.56 6.38 -0.16
N TYR A 98 9.57 5.67 0.36
CA TYR A 98 9.71 4.28 0.79
C TYR A 98 8.44 3.44 0.57
N PHE A 99 8.65 2.12 0.46
CA PHE A 99 7.66 1.08 0.67
C PHE A 99 7.92 0.42 2.02
N ASP A 100 6.87 -0.01 2.71
CA ASP A 100 6.99 -0.71 3.99
C ASP A 100 7.39 -2.18 3.78
N VAL A 101 6.97 -2.77 2.64
CA VAL A 101 7.23 -4.17 2.25
C VAL A 101 7.55 -4.27 0.75
#